data_AF-A0A947Z6R6-F1
#
_entry.id   AF-A0A947Z6R6-F1
#
_cell.length_a   1.000
_cell.length_b   1.000
_cell.length_c   1.000
_cell.angle_alpha   90.00
_cell.angle_beta   90.00
_cell.angle_gamma   90.00
#
_symmetry.space_group_name_H-M   'P 1'
#
loop_
_entity.id
_entity.type
_entity.pdbx_description
1 polymer ?
#
loop_
_entity_poly.entity_id
_entity_poly.type
_entity_poly.pdbx_seq_one_letter_code
_entity_poly.pdbx_strand_id
1 'polypeptide(L)'
;MGARFFTTEATGTSPKQAYQNAVMDAIIEHGTEPYSGTIKETESFIITNTEPDPEHPDIQDKWGPCACTCIGNGHYLFWGWASD
;
A
#
# COMPACT_ATOMS: atom_id res chain seq x y z
N MET A 1 4.23 -15.13 -12.22
CA MET A 1 4.34 -13.82 -11.55
C MET A 1 2.96 -13.21 -11.55
N GLY A 2 2.20 -13.43 -10.48
CA GLY A 2 0.87 -12.90 -10.30
C GLY A 2 0.90 -11.45 -9.83
N ALA A 3 -0.28 -10.92 -9.57
CA ALA A 3 -0.49 -9.69 -8.82
C ALA A 3 -1.60 -9.96 -7.83
N ARG A 4 -1.46 -9.42 -6.62
CA ARG A 4 -2.45 -9.51 -5.56
C ARG A 4 -2.92 -8.11 -5.21
N PHE A 5 -4.23 -7.91 -5.22
CA PHE A 5 -4.82 -6.70 -4.69
C PHE A 5 -4.74 -6.74 -3.16
N PHE A 6 -4.22 -5.68 -2.57
CA PHE A 6 -4.06 -5.57 -1.12
C PHE A 6 -4.75 -4.32 -0.58
N THR A 7 -5.07 -4.37 0.70
CA THR A 7 -5.49 -3.24 1.51
C THR A 7 -4.74 -3.33 2.84
N THR A 8 -4.11 -2.23 3.26
CA THR A 8 -3.29 -2.18 4.47
C THR A 8 -3.59 -0.89 5.21
N GLU A 9 -4.06 -1.02 6.45
CA GLU A 9 -4.26 0.11 7.34
C GLU A 9 -2.96 0.42 8.09
N ALA A 10 -2.63 1.70 8.22
CA ALA A 10 -1.52 2.13 9.04
C ALA A 10 -1.74 3.51 9.65
N THR A 11 -1.03 3.76 10.75
CA THR A 11 -1.10 5.01 11.49
C THR A 11 0.20 5.79 11.39
N GLY A 12 0.10 7.11 11.34
CA GLY A 12 1.26 8.00 11.34
C GLY A 12 0.87 9.46 11.49
N THR A 13 1.83 10.31 11.85
CA THR A 13 1.63 11.77 11.89
C THR A 13 1.46 12.37 10.50
N SER A 14 1.91 11.65 9.47
CA SER A 14 1.78 12.00 8.05
C SER A 14 1.54 10.74 7.22
N PRO A 15 0.99 10.86 5.99
CA PRO A 15 0.79 9.72 5.10
C PRO A 15 2.10 8.99 4.81
N LYS A 16 3.19 9.75 4.64
CA LYS A 16 4.53 9.20 4.39
C LYS A 16 5.03 8.35 5.56
N GLN A 17 4.82 8.82 6.80
CA GLN A 17 5.20 8.02 7.97
C GLN A 17 4.33 6.77 8.09
N ALA A 18 3.02 6.89 7.87
CA ALA A 18 2.11 5.74 7.90
C ALA A 18 2.49 4.69 6.84
N TYR A 19 2.85 5.12 5.63
CA TYR A 19 3.33 4.24 4.57
C TYR A 19 4.61 3.50 4.98
N GLN A 20 5.59 4.23 5.52
CA GLN A 20 6.84 3.62 6.00
C GLN A 20 6.60 2.61 7.11
N ASN A 21 5.70 2.90 8.05
CA ASN A 21 5.30 1.96 9.09
C ASN A 21 4.67 0.70 8.48
N ALA A 22 3.72 0.87 7.56
CA ALA A 22 3.06 -0.25 6.87
C ALA A 22 4.05 -1.16 6.12
N VAL A 23 5.02 -0.57 5.42
CA VAL A 23 6.08 -1.31 4.73
C VAL A 23 6.96 -2.08 5.73
N MET A 24 7.34 -1.45 6.84
CA MET A 24 8.13 -2.11 7.88
C MET A 24 7.38 -3.26 8.52
N ASP A 25 6.09 -3.09 8.82
CA ASP A 25 5.24 -4.14 9.37
C ASP A 25 5.14 -5.32 8.39
N ALA A 26 4.90 -5.06 7.11
CA ALA A 26 4.88 -6.09 6.06
C ALA A 26 6.23 -6.81 5.91
N ILE A 27 7.36 -6.13 6.09
CA ILE A 27 8.69 -6.75 6.10
C ILE A 27 8.89 -7.64 7.33
N ILE A 28 8.40 -7.23 8.50
CA ILE A 28 8.48 -8.03 9.72
C ILE A 28 7.64 -9.32 9.57
N GLU A 29 6.46 -9.22 8.98
CA GLU A 29 5.52 -10.34 8.83
C GLU A 29 5.90 -11.29 7.68
N HIS A 30 6.33 -10.75 6.54
CA HIS A 30 6.56 -11.52 5.30
C HIS A 30 8.04 -11.61 4.91
N GLY A 31 8.95 -11.18 5.79
CA GLY A 31 10.39 -11.14 5.52
C GLY A 31 10.79 -10.12 4.45
N THR A 32 12.00 -10.25 3.91
CA THR A 32 12.53 -9.35 2.87
C THR A 32 12.52 -9.98 1.48
N GLU A 33 12.04 -11.21 1.34
CA GLU A 33 11.92 -11.86 0.02
C GLU A 33 10.86 -11.13 -0.83
N PRO A 34 11.11 -10.95 -2.13
CA PRO A 34 10.15 -10.30 -3.04
C PRO A 34 8.94 -11.20 -3.30
N TYR A 35 7.92 -10.63 -3.96
CA TYR A 35 6.69 -11.33 -4.35
C TYR A 35 5.81 -11.75 -3.18
N SER A 36 5.65 -10.87 -2.20
CA SER A 36 4.79 -11.12 -1.03
C SER A 36 3.31 -10.78 -1.22
N GLY A 37 2.96 -10.07 -2.30
CA GLY A 37 1.62 -9.55 -2.51
C GLY A 37 1.21 -8.48 -1.50
N THR A 38 2.17 -7.76 -0.89
CA THR A 38 1.92 -6.73 0.14
C THR A 38 2.49 -5.37 -0.25
N ILE A 39 2.17 -4.35 0.56
CA ILE A 39 2.63 -2.98 0.37
C ILE A 39 4.16 -2.84 0.27
N LYS A 40 4.95 -3.77 0.83
CA LYS A 40 6.42 -3.73 0.73
C LYS A 40 6.95 -3.88 -0.70
N GLU A 41 6.13 -4.39 -1.63
CA GLU A 41 6.48 -4.52 -3.04
C GLU A 41 6.24 -3.22 -3.84
N THR A 42 5.60 -2.21 -3.23
CA THR A 42 5.28 -0.93 -3.89
C THR A 42 6.39 0.10 -3.69
N GLU A 43 6.64 0.92 -4.70
CA GLU A 43 7.73 1.91 -4.66
C GLU A 43 7.32 3.22 -3.99
N SER A 44 6.03 3.56 -4.05
CA SER A 44 5.49 4.83 -3.57
C SER A 44 3.99 4.75 -3.34
N PHE A 45 3.38 5.88 -2.99
CA PHE A 45 1.94 6.01 -2.88
C PHE A 45 1.45 7.33 -3.47
N ILE A 46 0.21 7.34 -3.94
CA ILE A 46 -0.53 8.53 -4.31
C ILE A 46 -1.66 8.79 -3.32
N ILE A 47 -1.90 10.05 -2.99
CA ILE A 47 -3.00 10.42 -2.10
C ILE A 47 -4.28 10.50 -2.92
N THR A 48 -5.31 9.79 -2.49
CA THR A 48 -6.66 9.83 -3.08
C THR A 48 -7.70 9.99 -1.97
N ASN A 49 -8.88 10.48 -2.33
CA ASN A 49 -10.03 10.63 -1.43
C ASN A 49 -11.14 9.64 -1.77
N THR A 50 -10.78 8.53 -2.41
CA THR A 50 -11.71 7.49 -2.87
C THR A 50 -11.58 6.23 -2.02
N GLU A 51 -12.63 5.41 -2.04
CA GLU A 51 -12.59 4.07 -1.45
C GLU A 51 -11.72 3.13 -2.30
N PRO A 52 -11.24 2.00 -1.75
CA PRO A 52 -10.44 1.04 -2.50
C PRO A 52 -11.14 0.56 -3.78
N ASP A 53 -10.51 0.84 -4.91
CA ASP A 53 -11.02 0.49 -6.23
C ASP A 53 -9.92 -0.23 -7.04
N PRO A 54 -10.01 -1.57 -7.22
CA PRO A 54 -9.04 -2.33 -7.99
C PRO A 54 -8.87 -1.87 -9.46
N GLU A 55 -9.86 -1.17 -10.01
CA GLU A 55 -9.88 -0.65 -11.37
C GLU A 55 -9.37 0.80 -11.45
N HIS A 56 -8.96 1.40 -10.33
CA HIS A 56 -8.46 2.78 -10.29
C HIS A 56 -7.23 2.93 -11.20
N PRO A 57 -7.23 3.90 -12.14
CA PRO A 57 -6.26 3.94 -13.24
C PRO A 57 -4.82 4.15 -12.77
N ASP A 58 -4.63 4.80 -11.62
CA ASP A 58 -3.31 5.14 -11.11
C ASP A 58 -2.59 4.01 -10.34
N ILE A 59 -3.24 2.86 -10.10
CA ILE A 59 -2.65 1.74 -9.33
C ILE A 59 -2.48 0.46 -10.17
N GLN A 60 -2.56 0.55 -11.49
CA GLN A 60 -2.55 -0.61 -12.39
C GLN A 60 -1.17 -1.28 -12.51
N ASP A 61 -0.10 -0.63 -12.03
CA ASP A 61 1.24 -1.21 -11.95
C ASP A 61 1.49 -1.82 -10.56
N LYS A 62 1.68 -3.14 -10.53
CA LYS A 62 1.91 -3.92 -9.31
C LYS A 62 3.25 -3.66 -8.61
N TRP A 63 4.17 -2.93 -9.26
CA TRP A 63 5.42 -2.44 -8.66
C TRP A 63 5.40 -0.92 -8.45
N GLY A 64 4.40 -0.25 -9.03
CA GLY A 64 4.25 1.19 -9.04
C GLY A 64 3.62 1.71 -7.75
N PRO A 65 3.00 2.90 -7.80
CA PRO A 65 2.38 3.49 -6.63
C PRO A 65 1.12 2.72 -6.20
N CYS A 66 0.95 2.58 -4.88
CA CYS A 66 -0.35 2.27 -4.30
C CYS A 66 -1.17 3.55 -4.06
N ALA A 67 -2.46 3.41 -3.82
CA ALA A 67 -3.32 4.50 -3.39
C ALA A 67 -3.34 4.60 -1.87
N CYS A 68 -3.49 5.82 -1.36
CA CYS A 68 -3.56 6.15 0.06
C CYS A 68 -4.81 7.02 0.32
N THR A 69 -5.74 6.50 1.11
CA THR A 69 -6.94 7.20 1.55
C THR A 69 -6.83 7.59 3.02
N CYS A 70 -7.01 8.87 3.34
CA CYS A 70 -7.03 9.33 4.72
C CYS A 70 -8.38 9.01 5.37
N ILE A 71 -8.38 8.16 6.40
CA ILE A 71 -9.59 7.80 7.15
C ILE A 71 -9.81 8.75 8.35
N GLY A 72 -8.81 9.59 8.67
CA GLY A 72 -8.87 10.59 9.73
C GLY A 72 -8.07 10.20 10.97
N ASN A 73 -7.85 11.15 11.89
CA ASN A 73 -7.10 10.96 13.14
C ASN A 73 -5.69 10.35 12.97
N GLY A 74 -5.02 10.59 11.83
CA GLY A 74 -3.72 9.99 11.54
C GLY A 74 -3.77 8.52 11.09
N HIS A 75 -4.97 8.01 10.74
CA HIS A 75 -5.17 6.70 10.11
C HIS A 75 -5.24 6.85 8.59
N TYR A 76 -4.53 5.95 7.91
CA TYR A 76 -4.44 5.90 6.47
C TYR A 76 -4.67 4.47 5.99
N LEU A 77 -5.42 4.34 4.90
CA LEU A 77 -5.62 3.07 4.21
C LEU A 77 -4.85 3.09 2.90
N PHE A 78 -3.90 2.17 2.79
CA PHE A 78 -3.16 1.93 1.57
C PHE A 78 -3.80 0.77 0.81
N TRP A 79 -3.88 0.87 -0.51
CA TRP A 79 -4.47 -0.17 -1.34
C TRP A 79 -3.93 -0.13 -2.75
N GLY A 80 -3.81 -1.27 -3.39
CA GLY A 80 -3.15 -1.36 -4.68
C GLY A 80 -2.88 -2.79 -5.10
N TRP A 81 -2.17 -2.93 -6.22
CA TRP A 81 -1.65 -4.20 -6.67
C TRP A 81 -0.20 -4.36 -6.20
N ALA A 82 0.14 -5.55 -5.74
CA ALA A 82 1.50 -5.94 -5.38
C ALA A 82 1.86 -7.25 -6.09
N SER A 83 3.13 -7.44 -6.40
CA SER A 83 3.61 -8.67 -7.03
C SER A 83 3.52 -9.86 -6.05
N ASP A 84 3.03 -11.01 -6.53
CA ASP A 84 2.83 -12.28 -5.80
C ASP A 84 3.30 -13.48 -6.66
#